data_AF-A0A7X6ZEH6-F1
#
_entry.id   AF-A0A7X6ZEH6-F1
#
_cell.length_a   1.000
_cell.length_b   1.000
_cell.length_c   1.000
_cell.angle_alpha   90.00
_cell.angle_beta   90.00
_cell.angle_gamma   90.00
#
_symmetry.space_group_name_H-M   'P 1'
#
loop_
_entity.id
_entity.type
_entity.pdbx_description
1 polymer ?
#
loop_
_entity_poly.entity_id
_entity_poly.type
_entity_poly.pdbx_seq_one_letter_code
_entity_poly.pdbx_strand_id
1 'polypeptide(L)'
;MQDKLLNIYWQEQCAEMVPEISEGLKVVFPGLEPFYAGSKEVPSENYDPSRYQYDALGLLQHLPEEELSVWIVAEDIYHPGYRYLYGAALPNKAIVSSFRPDTLDELKKEVCHEVGHTLGLEHCRGKCLMHVSRNGKELEKKPLLLCRRCQKTMEKALPKTVDLKDARRRTSFFKQFS
;
A
#
# COMPACT_ATOMS: atom_id res chain seq x y z
N MET A 1 -1.09 20.97 -6.67
CA MET A 1 -0.87 20.10 -5.49
C MET A 1 0.25 19.16 -5.89
N GLN A 2 1.20 18.94 -4.99
CA GLN A 2 2.36 18.11 -5.21
C GLN A 2 1.98 16.66 -4.93
N ASP A 3 2.41 15.73 -5.78
CA ASP A 3 2.21 14.30 -5.53
C ASP A 3 2.87 13.91 -4.22
N LYS A 4 2.23 13.03 -3.46
CA LYS A 4 2.79 12.53 -2.20
C LYS A 4 3.79 11.44 -2.51
N LEU A 5 5.01 11.56 -2.01
CA LEU A 5 6.05 10.56 -2.19
C LEU A 5 5.74 9.31 -1.36
N LEU A 6 5.94 8.12 -1.92
CA LEU A 6 5.96 6.85 -1.21
C LEU A 6 7.35 6.23 -1.35
N ASN A 7 8.07 6.12 -0.24
CA ASN A 7 9.35 5.40 -0.20
C ASN A 7 9.09 3.89 -0.27
N ILE A 8 9.65 3.24 -1.27
CA ILE A 8 9.61 1.78 -1.41
C ILE A 8 10.98 1.22 -1.04
N TYR A 9 10.98 0.40 0.00
CA TYR A 9 12.10 -0.44 0.39
C TYR A 9 11.80 -1.89 -0.01
N TRP A 10 12.84 -2.67 -0.31
CA TRP A 10 12.67 -4.08 -0.63
C TRP A 10 13.79 -4.93 -0.03
N GLN A 11 13.52 -6.19 0.28
CA GLN A 11 14.57 -7.19 0.44
C GLN A 11 15.09 -7.57 -0.95
N GLU A 12 16.38 -7.88 -1.10
CA GLU A 12 17.04 -8.10 -2.41
C GLU A 12 16.30 -9.11 -3.30
N GLN A 13 15.77 -10.19 -2.71
CA GLN A 13 14.99 -11.23 -3.38
C GLN A 13 13.70 -10.71 -4.03
N CYS A 14 13.21 -9.54 -3.61
CA CYS A 14 12.00 -8.91 -4.13
C CYS A 14 12.26 -7.87 -5.23
N ALA A 15 13.52 -7.56 -5.55
CA ALA A 15 13.90 -6.42 -6.40
C ALA A 15 13.19 -6.42 -7.77
N GLU A 16 13.16 -7.58 -8.44
CA GLU A 16 12.56 -7.74 -9.78
C GLU A 16 11.04 -7.44 -9.80
N MET A 17 10.36 -7.57 -8.67
CA MET A 17 8.91 -7.33 -8.57
C MET A 17 8.56 -5.85 -8.33
N VAL A 18 9.50 -5.05 -7.83
CA VAL A 18 9.26 -3.66 -7.40
C VAL A 18 8.71 -2.77 -8.53
N PRO A 19 9.19 -2.83 -9.78
CA PRO A 19 8.66 -1.99 -10.85
C PRO A 19 7.17 -2.20 -11.13
N GLU A 20 6.72 -3.46 -11.20
CA GLU A 20 5.33 -3.77 -11.51
C GLU A 20 4.39 -3.45 -10.32
N ILE A 21 4.88 -3.63 -9.09
CA ILE A 21 4.17 -3.21 -7.87
C ILE A 21 3.98 -1.69 -7.87
N SER A 22 5.01 -0.94 -8.26
CA SER A 22 5.00 0.52 -8.31
C SER A 22 3.98 1.04 -9.32
N GLU A 23 3.86 0.39 -10.48
CA GLU A 23 2.80 0.73 -11.45
C GLU A 23 1.40 0.47 -10.87
N GLY A 24 1.21 -0.67 -10.19
CA GLY A 24 -0.04 -0.97 -9.49
C GLY A 24 -0.43 0.12 -8.47
N LEU A 25 0.54 0.61 -7.69
CA LEU A 25 0.33 1.69 -6.74
C LEU A 25 -0.09 3.00 -7.42
N LYS A 26 0.55 3.39 -8.53
CA LYS A 26 0.17 4.58 -9.31
C LYS A 26 -1.26 4.49 -9.86
N VAL A 27 -1.64 3.32 -10.36
CA VAL A 27 -2.99 3.07 -10.90
C VAL A 27 -4.05 3.14 -9.80
N VAL A 28 -3.80 2.53 -8.64
CA VAL A 28 -4.76 2.49 -7.53
C VAL A 28 -4.86 3.84 -6.79
N PHE A 29 -3.74 4.54 -6.66
CA PHE A 29 -3.60 5.78 -5.89
C PHE A 29 -3.08 6.95 -6.75
N PRO A 30 -3.91 7.54 -7.62
CA PRO A 30 -3.52 8.72 -8.39
C PRO A 30 -3.10 9.87 -7.46
N GLY A 31 -1.89 10.41 -7.66
CA GLY A 31 -1.28 11.42 -6.79
C GLY A 31 -0.32 10.86 -5.75
N LEU A 32 -0.07 9.55 -5.76
CA LEU A 32 1.04 8.91 -5.07
C LEU A 32 2.18 8.65 -6.05
N GLU A 33 3.39 9.10 -5.70
CA GLU A 33 4.60 8.88 -6.50
C GLU A 33 5.56 7.91 -5.77
N PRO A 34 5.66 6.65 -6.21
CA PRO A 34 6.70 5.71 -5.80
C PRO A 34 8.12 6.26 -5.98
N PHE A 35 8.91 6.18 -4.92
CA PHE A 35 10.34 6.46 -4.91
C PHE A 35 11.09 5.23 -4.43
N TYR A 36 12.10 4.80 -5.18
CA TYR A 36 12.86 3.60 -4.86
C TYR A 36 13.94 3.96 -3.84
N ALA A 37 13.61 3.79 -2.56
CA ALA A 37 14.46 4.20 -1.46
C ALA A 37 15.68 3.27 -1.28
N GLY A 38 15.60 2.03 -1.74
CA GLY A 38 16.72 1.08 -1.79
C GLY A 38 16.39 -0.28 -1.20
N SER A 39 17.32 -1.22 -1.35
CA SER A 39 17.22 -2.50 -0.67
C SER A 39 17.53 -2.36 0.83
N LYS A 40 16.90 -3.21 1.65
CA LYS A 40 17.09 -3.27 3.09
C LYS A 40 17.13 -4.71 3.57
N GLU A 41 18.09 -5.04 4.41
CA GLU A 41 18.16 -6.34 5.07
C GLU A 41 17.07 -6.48 6.15
N VAL A 42 16.61 -7.72 6.34
CA VAL A 42 15.65 -8.09 7.37
C VAL A 42 16.42 -8.43 8.67
N PRO A 43 16.28 -7.64 9.74
CA PRO A 43 17.07 -7.82 10.95
C PRO A 43 16.69 -9.11 11.69
N SER A 44 17.71 -9.90 12.03
CA SER A 44 17.54 -11.21 12.67
C SER A 44 16.94 -11.15 14.08
N GLU A 45 17.01 -10.01 14.76
CA GLU A 45 16.39 -9.80 16.08
C GLU A 45 14.86 -9.85 16.04
N ASN A 46 14.26 -9.71 14.86
CA ASN A 46 12.81 -9.82 14.68
C ASN A 46 12.37 -11.24 14.33
N TYR A 47 13.29 -12.19 14.22
CA TYR A 47 12.99 -13.59 13.90
C TYR A 47 12.54 -14.38 15.13
N ASP A 48 11.42 -15.10 15.01
CA ASP A 48 10.96 -16.08 16.00
C ASP A 48 11.31 -17.50 15.52
N PRO A 49 12.31 -18.17 16.14
CA PRO A 49 12.71 -19.52 15.74
C PRO A 49 11.67 -20.59 16.05
N SER A 50 10.70 -20.34 16.93
CA SER A 50 9.61 -21.28 17.21
C SER A 50 8.56 -21.31 16.09
N ARG A 51 8.50 -20.23 15.29
CA ARG A 51 7.54 -20.04 14.20
C ARG A 51 8.18 -20.15 12.83
N TYR A 52 9.49 -19.90 12.74
CA TYR A 52 10.19 -19.67 11.48
C TYR A 52 9.61 -18.47 10.72
N GLN A 53 9.29 -17.39 11.47
CA GLN A 53 8.63 -16.18 10.96
C GLN A 53 9.22 -14.94 11.62
N TYR A 54 9.05 -13.77 11.00
CA TYR A 54 9.46 -12.49 11.57
C TYR A 54 8.27 -11.70 12.13
N ASP A 55 8.48 -11.00 13.26
CA ASP A 55 7.49 -10.09 13.82
C ASP A 55 7.32 -8.85 12.93
N ALA A 56 6.16 -8.72 12.32
CA ALA A 56 5.83 -7.62 11.40
C ALA A 56 5.93 -6.25 12.08
N LEU A 57 5.50 -6.13 13.35
CA LEU A 57 5.52 -4.83 14.03
C LEU A 57 6.93 -4.41 14.44
N GLY A 58 7.76 -5.38 14.84
CA GLY A 58 9.18 -5.17 15.06
C GLY A 58 9.89 -4.71 13.79
N LEU A 59 9.61 -5.35 12.64
CA LEU A 59 10.17 -4.94 11.35
C LEU A 59 9.76 -3.52 10.93
N LEU A 60 8.51 -3.12 11.18
CA LEU A 60 8.03 -1.76 10.92
C LEU A 60 8.77 -0.68 11.74
N GLN A 61 9.47 -1.02 12.84
CA GLN A 61 10.27 -0.04 13.58
C GLN A 61 11.53 0.41 12.82
N HIS A 62 11.93 -0.34 11.80
CA HIS A 62 13.09 -0.02 10.96
C HIS A 62 12.74 0.87 9.76
N LEU A 63 11.50 1.35 9.67
CA LEU A 63 11.06 2.32 8.68
C LEU A 63 10.91 3.72 9.30
N PRO A 64 11.13 4.80 8.52
CA PRO A 64 10.98 6.18 9.00
C PRO A 64 9.55 6.45 9.49
N GLU A 65 9.41 7.22 10.57
CA GLU A 65 8.11 7.49 11.21
C GLU A 65 7.26 8.54 10.47
N GLU A 66 7.92 9.57 9.93
CA GLU A 66 7.26 10.73 9.32
C GLU A 66 7.08 10.59 7.81
N GLU A 67 7.76 9.61 7.21
CA GLU A 67 7.75 9.42 5.76
C GLU A 67 6.85 8.26 5.38
N LEU A 68 6.01 8.51 4.37
CA LEU A 68 5.15 7.48 3.81
C LEU A 68 6.02 6.40 3.16
N SER A 69 5.97 5.18 3.68
CA SER A 69 6.86 4.11 3.29
C SER A 69 6.17 2.75 3.23
N VAL A 70 6.66 1.89 2.33
CA VAL A 70 6.32 0.47 2.30
C VAL A 70 7.59 -0.36 2.14
N TRP A 71 7.67 -1.44 2.89
CA TRP A 71 8.76 -2.41 2.78
C TRP A 71 8.25 -3.76 2.31
N ILE A 72 8.82 -4.25 1.20
CA ILE A 72 8.49 -5.56 0.65
C ILE A 72 9.57 -6.56 1.10
N VAL A 73 9.18 -7.61 1.80
CA VAL A 73 10.09 -8.64 2.33
C VAL A 73 9.78 -10.01 1.74
N ALA A 74 10.79 -10.84 1.55
CA ALA A 74 10.64 -12.23 1.09
C ALA A 74 10.36 -13.20 2.25
N GLU A 75 10.57 -12.76 3.49
CA GLU A 75 10.36 -13.57 4.68
C GLU A 75 8.88 -13.69 5.06
N ASP A 76 8.50 -14.80 5.68
CA ASP A 76 7.17 -14.96 6.27
C ASP A 76 7.02 -14.12 7.53
N ILE A 77 5.92 -13.40 7.66
CA ILE A 77 5.70 -12.44 8.76
C ILE A 77 4.47 -12.80 9.59
N TYR A 78 4.47 -12.39 10.85
CA TYR A 78 3.35 -12.61 11.76
C TYR A 78 3.15 -11.44 12.73
N HIS A 79 2.01 -11.49 13.43
CA HIS A 79 1.76 -10.73 14.65
C HIS A 79 1.15 -11.69 15.69
N PRO A 80 1.42 -11.53 16.99
CA PRO A 80 0.82 -12.38 18.03
C PRO A 80 -0.70 -12.54 17.88
N GLY A 81 -1.18 -13.78 17.96
CA GLY A 81 -2.59 -14.13 17.75
C GLY A 81 -2.96 -14.52 16.31
N TYR A 82 -2.05 -14.35 15.34
CA TYR A 82 -2.25 -14.74 13.95
C TYR A 82 -1.30 -15.87 13.52
N ARG A 83 -1.72 -16.67 12.53
CA ARG A 83 -0.87 -17.72 11.96
C ARG A 83 0.24 -17.14 11.08
N TYR A 84 -0.10 -16.11 10.33
CA TYR A 84 0.77 -15.33 9.47
C TYR A 84 0.01 -14.06 9.07
N LEU A 85 0.72 -13.10 8.50
CA LEU A 85 0.15 -11.94 7.83
C LEU A 85 0.65 -11.87 6.39
N TYR A 86 -0.17 -11.34 5.48
CA TYR A 86 0.32 -10.90 4.18
C TYR A 86 1.06 -9.57 4.30
N GLY A 87 0.57 -8.70 5.17
CA GLY A 87 1.16 -7.42 5.46
C GLY A 87 0.65 -6.85 6.77
N ALA A 88 1.22 -5.73 7.16
CA ALA A 88 0.78 -4.92 8.28
C ALA A 88 1.08 -3.44 8.00
N ALA A 89 0.29 -2.57 8.61
CA ALA A 89 0.49 -1.13 8.53
C ALA A 89 0.38 -0.47 9.91
N LEU A 90 1.22 0.55 10.09
CA LEU A 90 1.12 1.58 11.12
C LEU A 90 0.96 2.94 10.41
N PRO A 91 0.71 4.04 11.13
CA PRO A 91 0.72 5.37 10.51
C PRO A 91 1.99 5.58 9.69
N ASN A 92 1.83 6.03 8.44
CA ASN A 92 2.88 6.26 7.44
C ASN A 92 3.73 5.05 7.00
N LYS A 93 3.66 3.88 7.64
CA LYS A 93 4.55 2.76 7.30
C LYS A 93 3.83 1.44 7.12
N ALA A 94 4.13 0.75 6.04
CA ALA A 94 3.59 -0.55 5.70
C ALA A 94 4.71 -1.58 5.48
N ILE A 95 4.42 -2.84 5.74
CA ILE A 95 5.27 -3.97 5.39
C ILE A 95 4.42 -5.05 4.74
N VAL A 96 4.91 -5.65 3.66
CA VAL A 96 4.22 -6.73 2.94
C VAL A 96 5.20 -7.86 2.67
N SER A 97 4.78 -9.08 2.96
CA SER A 97 5.54 -10.30 2.67
C SER A 97 5.16 -10.88 1.32
N SER A 98 6.15 -11.19 0.49
CA SER A 98 6.00 -11.96 -0.73
C SER A 98 6.06 -13.47 -0.52
N PHE A 99 6.21 -13.95 0.72
CA PHE A 99 6.41 -15.39 1.00
C PHE A 99 5.20 -16.26 0.65
N ARG A 100 3.98 -15.69 0.77
CA ARG A 100 2.71 -16.43 0.66
C ARG A 100 1.81 -16.07 -0.52
N PRO A 101 1.84 -14.85 -1.08
CA PRO A 101 1.18 -14.60 -2.36
C PRO A 101 1.74 -15.54 -3.43
N ASP A 102 0.87 -16.25 -4.16
CA ASP A 102 1.29 -17.23 -5.17
C ASP A 102 1.71 -16.54 -6.49
N THR A 103 1.28 -15.28 -6.68
CA THR A 103 1.54 -14.50 -7.90
C THR A 103 1.91 -13.05 -7.59
N LEU A 104 2.55 -12.39 -8.55
CA LEU A 104 2.86 -10.97 -8.48
C LEU A 104 1.60 -10.09 -8.37
N ASP A 105 0.51 -10.48 -9.02
CA ASP A 105 -0.77 -9.79 -8.90
C ASP A 105 -1.36 -9.87 -7.48
N GLU A 106 -1.19 -11.00 -6.80
CA GLU A 106 -1.59 -11.14 -5.41
C GLU A 106 -0.73 -10.28 -4.48
N LEU A 107 0.60 -10.29 -4.66
CA LEU A 107 1.51 -9.43 -3.89
C LEU A 107 1.16 -7.95 -4.08
N LYS A 108 0.95 -7.53 -5.32
CA LYS A 108 0.54 -6.16 -5.69
C LYS A 108 -0.75 -5.74 -4.99
N LYS A 109 -1.74 -6.64 -4.88
CA LYS A 109 -2.98 -6.38 -4.13
C LYS A 109 -2.74 -6.19 -2.63
N GLU A 110 -1.84 -6.96 -2.01
CA GLU A 110 -1.51 -6.79 -0.59
C GLU A 110 -0.68 -5.53 -0.35
N VAL A 111 0.29 -5.21 -1.22
CA VAL A 111 1.03 -3.93 -1.17
C VAL A 111 0.09 -2.75 -1.25
N CYS A 112 -0.84 -2.75 -2.22
CA CYS A 112 -1.80 -1.65 -2.34
C CYS A 112 -2.80 -1.63 -1.16
N HIS A 113 -3.12 -2.78 -0.56
CA HIS A 113 -3.97 -2.85 0.64
C HIS A 113 -3.32 -2.16 1.84
N GLU A 114 -2.07 -2.53 2.16
CA GLU A 114 -1.35 -1.96 3.30
C GLU A 114 -1.01 -0.48 3.09
N VAL A 115 -0.61 -0.07 1.87
CA VAL A 115 -0.47 1.36 1.56
C VAL A 115 -1.81 2.09 1.71
N GLY A 116 -2.93 1.45 1.36
CA GLY A 116 -4.26 1.99 1.64
C GLY A 116 -4.46 2.32 3.12
N HIS A 117 -4.04 1.43 4.02
CA HIS A 117 -4.08 1.70 5.47
C HIS A 117 -3.22 2.91 5.87
N THR A 118 -2.02 3.06 5.32
CA THR A 118 -1.16 4.24 5.59
C THR A 118 -1.77 5.57 5.09
N LEU A 119 -2.72 5.51 4.14
CA LEU A 119 -3.49 6.64 3.63
C LEU A 119 -4.83 6.84 4.36
N GLY A 120 -5.06 6.11 5.46
CA GLY A 120 -6.25 6.24 6.31
C GLY A 120 -7.47 5.46 5.80
N LEU A 121 -7.30 4.50 4.89
CA LEU A 121 -8.40 3.62 4.50
C LEU A 121 -8.53 2.49 5.50
N GLU A 122 -9.74 2.24 5.98
CA GLU A 122 -10.06 1.09 6.82
C GLU A 122 -10.53 -0.10 5.97
N HIS A 123 -10.57 -1.27 6.61
CA HIS A 123 -11.15 -2.47 6.01
C HIS A 123 -12.55 -2.24 5.44
N CYS A 124 -12.81 -2.85 4.29
CA CYS A 124 -14.06 -2.75 3.55
C CYS A 124 -14.71 -4.13 3.39
N ARG A 125 -16.03 -4.20 3.60
CA ARG A 125 -16.81 -5.43 3.43
C ARG A 125 -17.31 -5.68 2.00
N GLY A 126 -17.12 -4.71 1.10
CA GLY A 126 -17.57 -4.81 -0.30
C GLY A 126 -16.51 -5.41 -1.23
N LYS A 127 -16.84 -5.52 -2.51
CA LYS A 127 -15.86 -5.80 -3.58
C LYS A 127 -14.91 -4.61 -3.69
N CYS A 128 -13.79 -4.69 -2.99
CA CYS A 128 -12.83 -3.61 -2.81
C CYS A 128 -11.45 -4.19 -2.52
N LEU A 129 -10.41 -3.50 -2.95
CA LEU A 129 -9.03 -3.76 -2.55
C LEU A 129 -8.84 -3.77 -1.02
N MET A 130 -9.60 -2.96 -0.29
CA MET A 130 -9.55 -2.91 1.19
C MET A 130 -10.31 -4.05 1.86
N HIS A 131 -10.78 -5.06 1.13
CA HIS A 131 -11.30 -6.28 1.73
C HIS A 131 -10.14 -7.10 2.32
N VAL A 132 -10.29 -7.54 3.57
CA VAL A 132 -9.29 -8.38 4.25
C VAL A 132 -9.22 -9.76 3.60
N SER A 133 -8.01 -10.23 3.25
CA SER A 133 -7.76 -11.57 2.72
C SER A 133 -7.31 -12.51 3.84
N ARG A 134 -8.05 -13.56 4.18
CA ARG A 134 -7.65 -14.51 5.23
C ARG A 134 -6.87 -15.72 4.71
N ASN A 135 -6.89 -15.95 3.42
CA ASN A 135 -6.28 -17.09 2.74
C ASN A 135 -6.07 -16.76 1.26
N GLY A 136 -5.30 -17.61 0.57
CA GLY A 136 -4.97 -17.42 -0.86
C GLY A 136 -6.20 -17.30 -1.75
N LYS A 137 -7.28 -18.08 -1.51
CA LYS A 137 -8.51 -18.01 -2.32
C LYS A 137 -9.25 -16.68 -2.18
N GLU A 138 -9.19 -16.06 -1.00
CA GLU A 138 -9.75 -14.71 -0.79
C GLU A 138 -8.89 -13.65 -1.48
N LEU A 139 -7.56 -13.78 -1.39
CA LEU A 139 -6.60 -12.89 -2.03
C LEU A 139 -6.70 -12.95 -3.57
N GLU A 140 -6.75 -14.15 -4.15
CA GLU A 140 -6.96 -14.40 -5.57
C GLU A 140 -8.17 -13.62 -6.09
N LYS A 141 -9.30 -13.71 -5.39
CA LYS A 141 -10.58 -13.05 -5.77
C LYS A 141 -10.64 -11.56 -5.45
N LYS A 142 -9.74 -11.05 -4.61
CA LYS A 142 -9.72 -9.64 -4.22
C LYS A 142 -9.44 -8.76 -5.44
N PRO A 143 -10.25 -7.72 -5.72
CA PRO A 143 -10.00 -6.86 -6.87
C PRO A 143 -8.87 -5.86 -6.57
N LEU A 144 -8.09 -5.51 -7.60
CA LEU A 144 -7.14 -4.39 -7.54
C LEU A 144 -7.85 -3.04 -7.80
N LEU A 145 -8.98 -2.81 -7.12
CA LEU A 145 -9.80 -1.60 -7.30
C LEU A 145 -10.42 -1.16 -5.97
N LEU A 146 -10.34 0.13 -5.67
CA LEU A 146 -11.07 0.74 -4.58
C LEU A 146 -12.55 0.93 -4.93
N CYS A 147 -13.45 0.59 -4.01
CA CYS A 147 -14.86 0.96 -4.15
C CYS A 147 -15.04 2.49 -3.97
N ARG A 148 -16.18 3.02 -4.42
CA ARG A 148 -16.48 4.47 -4.37
C ARG A 148 -16.28 5.10 -2.98
N ARG A 149 -16.56 4.37 -1.90
CA ARG A 149 -16.38 4.85 -0.52
C ARG A 149 -14.90 5.01 -0.16
N CYS A 150 -14.09 4.00 -0.47
CA CYS A 150 -12.65 4.03 -0.22
C CYS A 150 -11.96 5.06 -1.11
N GLN A 151 -12.39 5.21 -2.38
CA GLN A 151 -11.90 6.27 -3.27
C GLN A 151 -12.12 7.66 -2.69
N LYS A 152 -13.32 7.98 -2.18
CA LYS A 152 -13.59 9.28 -1.54
C LYS A 152 -12.76 9.53 -0.28
N THR A 153 -12.36 8.47 0.42
CA THR A 153 -11.50 8.59 1.61
C THR A 153 -10.07 8.85 1.18
N MET A 154 -9.59 8.07 0.20
CA MET A 154 -8.30 8.25 -0.46
C MET A 154 -8.13 9.66 -1.04
N GLU A 155 -9.14 10.20 -1.72
CA GLU A 155 -9.12 11.56 -2.29
C GLU A 155 -8.94 12.67 -1.24
N LYS A 156 -9.23 12.41 0.04
CA LYS A 156 -8.93 13.37 1.12
C LYS A 156 -7.46 13.34 1.52
N ALA A 157 -6.83 12.16 1.45
CA ALA A 157 -5.41 11.97 1.73
C ALA A 157 -4.52 12.36 0.54
N LEU A 158 -5.02 12.14 -0.68
CA LEU A 158 -4.38 12.41 -1.97
C LEU A 158 -5.35 13.23 -2.85
N PRO A 159 -5.47 14.55 -2.61
CA PRO A 159 -6.38 15.36 -3.40
C PRO A 159 -5.91 15.40 -4.86
N LYS A 160 -6.80 15.01 -5.78
CA LYS A 160 -6.54 14.97 -7.22
C LYS A 160 -5.90 16.26 -7.68
N THR A 161 -4.85 16.15 -8.49
CA THR A 161 -4.35 17.27 -9.27
C THR A 161 -5.53 17.87 -10.03
N VAL A 162 -5.85 19.13 -9.72
CA VAL A 162 -6.86 19.85 -10.48
C VAL A 162 -6.25 20.04 -11.86
N ASP A 163 -6.76 19.34 -12.86
CA ASP A 163 -6.42 19.67 -14.24
C ASP A 163 -6.85 21.12 -14.45
N LEU A 164 -5.87 22.01 -14.68
CA LEU A 164 -6.10 23.44 -14.89
C LEU A 164 -7.04 23.71 -16.08
N LYS A 165 -7.33 22.69 -16.91
CA LYS A 165 -8.35 22.74 -17.97
C LYS A 165 -9.79 22.78 -17.43
N ASP A 166 -10.08 22.17 -16.28
CA ASP A 166 -11.44 22.16 -15.70
C ASP A 166 -11.76 23.42 -14.90
N ALA A 167 -10.74 24.12 -14.39
CA ALA A 167 -10.91 25.40 -13.70
C ALA A 167 -11.49 26.51 -14.61
N ARG A 168 -11.26 26.43 -15.94
CA ARG A 168 -11.80 27.38 -16.92
C ARG A 168 -13.29 27.17 -17.23
N ARG A 169 -13.88 26.01 -16.92
CA ARG A 169 -15.33 25.77 -17.09
C ARG A 169 -16.16 26.34 -15.96
N ARG A 170 -15.57 26.60 -14.78
CA ARG A 170 -16.27 27.19 -13.63
C ARG A 170 -16.29 28.71 -13.64
N THR A 171 -15.39 29.36 -14.38
CA THR A 171 -15.38 30.83 -14.53
C THR A 171 -16.28 31.36 -15.66
N SER A 172 -16.80 30.50 -16.55
CA SER A 172 -17.76 30.91 -17.59
C SER A 172 -19.21 31.02 -17.12
N PHE A 173 -19.53 30.61 -15.88
CA PHE A 173 -20.90 30.70 -15.33
C PHE A 173 -21.19 32.03 -14.60
N PHE A 174 -20.15 32.82 -14.29
CA PHE A 174 -20.28 34.10 -13.55
C PHE A 174 -20.27 35.36 -14.45
N LYS A 175 -20.19 35.22 -15.78
CA LYS A 175 -20.22 36.35 -16.73
C LYS A 175 -21.57 36.60 -17.39
N GLN A 176 -22.65 36.02 -16.88
CA GLN A 176 -24.01 36.24 -17.41
C GLN A 176 -24.92 37.07 -16.49
N PHE A 177 -24.37 37.65 -15.41
CA PHE A 177 -25.08 38.55 -14.50
C PHE A 177 -24.27 39.83 -14.23
N SER A 178 -23.95 40.57 -15.29
CA SER A 178 -23.37 41.92 -15.21
C SER A 178 -23.90 42.77 -16.36
#